data_AF-A0A535C858-F1
#
_entry.id   AF-A0A535C858-F1
#
_cell.length_a   1.000
_cell.length_b   1.000
_cell.length_c   1.000
_cell.angle_alpha   90.00
_cell.angle_beta   90.00
_cell.angle_gamma   90.00
#
_symmetry.space_group_name_H-M   'P 1'
#
loop_
_entity.id
_entity.type
_entity.pdbx_description
1 polymer ?
#
loop_
_entity_poly.entity_id
_entity_poly.type
_entity_poly.pdbx_seq_one_letter_code
_entity_poly.pdbx_strand_id
1 'polypeptide(L)'
;MTKLETYITENESRFLEDLKGWLRIPSISTLPEHVTDIRRAAEYAVEQLKHIGFERAELIQTMRNPLVYGEWLKAPGKPTLLIYGHYDVQPVDPVELWNTPPFEPTIRGDNLYCRGACDDKGQTMLVFKALESLEAGGESIEHYVSTYPERLQCDAAFVCDTGMPAKDIPALIYGLRGIIYTEVEVRGAKRDLHSGEFGGVAPNPLHSLAIIIAGLKDAEGHIHIPGLYDKVRKPTAEE
;
A
#
# COMPACT_ATOMS: atom_id res chain seq x y z
N MET A 1 3.96 34.61 2.59
CA MET A 1 4.09 33.25 2.04
C MET A 1 5.45 33.12 1.39
N THR A 2 6.12 31.99 1.61
CA THR A 2 7.37 31.65 0.89
C THR A 2 7.05 31.38 -0.59
N LYS A 3 8.06 31.43 -1.48
CA LYS A 3 7.87 31.05 -2.89
C LYS A 3 7.30 29.63 -3.05
N LEU A 4 7.70 28.73 -2.16
CA LEU A 4 7.21 27.36 -2.11
C LEU A 4 5.72 27.30 -1.74
N GLU A 5 5.32 27.99 -0.67
CA GLU A 5 3.91 28.08 -0.25
C GLU A 5 3.03 28.67 -1.36
N THR A 6 3.51 29.73 -2.04
CA THR A 6 2.80 30.33 -3.18
C THR A 6 2.62 29.32 -4.31
N TYR A 7 3.67 28.59 -4.69
CA TYR A 7 3.59 27.59 -5.75
C TYR A 7 2.60 26.48 -5.41
N ILE A 8 2.62 25.95 -4.18
CA ILE A 8 1.70 24.91 -3.73
C ILE A 8 0.25 25.43 -3.81
N THR A 9 -0.03 26.62 -3.27
CA THR A 9 -1.38 27.21 -3.30
C THR A 9 -1.87 27.46 -4.73
N GLU A 10 -1.02 27.98 -5.62
CA GLU A 10 -1.40 28.25 -7.02
C GLU A 10 -1.64 26.96 -7.82
N ASN A 11 -1.01 25.85 -7.43
CA ASN A 11 -1.11 24.57 -8.14
C ASN A 11 -2.01 23.53 -7.45
N GLU A 12 -2.61 23.85 -6.30
CA GLU A 12 -3.40 22.92 -5.48
C GLU A 12 -4.47 22.18 -6.29
N SER A 13 -5.21 22.90 -7.13
CA SER A 13 -6.25 22.31 -7.99
C SER A 13 -5.66 21.31 -9.00
N ARG A 14 -4.49 21.60 -9.57
CA ARG A 14 -3.81 20.68 -10.50
C ARG A 14 -3.29 19.45 -9.76
N PHE A 15 -2.66 19.64 -8.60
CA PHE A 15 -2.18 18.54 -7.76
C PHE A 15 -3.30 17.58 -7.39
N LEU A 16 -4.46 18.13 -7.03
CA LEU A 16 -5.65 17.35 -6.73
C LEU A 16 -6.16 16.60 -7.97
N GLU A 17 -6.17 17.23 -9.16
CA GLU A 17 -6.56 16.53 -10.39
C GLU A 17 -5.56 15.45 -10.84
N ASP A 18 -4.26 15.65 -10.62
CA ASP A 18 -3.25 14.62 -10.84
C ASP A 18 -3.51 13.39 -9.94
N LEU A 19 -3.77 13.63 -8.64
CA LEU A 19 -4.16 12.56 -7.72
C LEU A 19 -5.44 11.85 -8.19
N LYS A 20 -6.50 12.60 -8.52
CA LYS A 20 -7.76 12.01 -9.01
C LYS A 20 -7.55 11.24 -10.31
N GLY A 21 -6.68 11.71 -11.19
CA GLY A 21 -6.28 11.01 -12.42
C GLY A 21 -5.72 9.62 -12.11
N TRP A 22 -4.81 9.54 -11.14
CA TRP A 22 -4.20 8.27 -10.75
C TRP A 22 -5.16 7.34 -10.00
N LEU A 23 -6.05 7.91 -9.16
CA LEU A 23 -7.05 7.16 -8.40
C LEU A 23 -8.14 6.52 -9.28
N ARG A 24 -8.41 7.07 -10.47
CA ARG A 24 -9.35 6.46 -11.43
C ARG A 24 -8.83 5.16 -12.05
N ILE A 25 -7.56 4.80 -11.83
CA ILE A 25 -6.96 3.56 -12.34
C ILE A 25 -7.13 2.46 -11.27
N PRO A 26 -7.93 1.40 -11.53
CA PRO A 26 -8.18 0.32 -10.58
C PRO A 26 -7.04 -0.70 -10.56
N SER A 27 -5.87 -0.30 -10.06
CA SER A 27 -4.66 -1.11 -9.98
C SER A 27 -4.72 -2.16 -8.87
N ILE A 28 -5.68 -3.10 -8.93
CA ILE A 28 -5.86 -4.14 -7.90
C ILE A 28 -4.89 -5.31 -8.16
N SER A 29 -3.84 -5.45 -7.36
CA SER A 29 -2.76 -6.41 -7.63
C SER A 29 -3.13 -7.88 -7.38
N THR A 30 -4.16 -8.12 -6.56
CA THR A 30 -4.61 -9.47 -6.19
C THR A 30 -5.54 -10.10 -7.22
N LEU A 31 -5.98 -9.35 -8.24
CA LEU A 31 -6.98 -9.76 -9.21
C LEU A 31 -6.38 -9.78 -10.63
N PRO A 32 -6.29 -10.95 -11.31
CA PRO A 32 -5.65 -11.08 -12.61
C PRO A 32 -6.23 -10.19 -13.73
N GLU A 33 -7.51 -9.84 -13.66
CA GLU A 33 -8.20 -8.96 -14.60
C GLU A 33 -7.65 -7.53 -14.61
N HIS A 34 -6.96 -7.11 -13.54
CA HIS A 34 -6.41 -5.76 -13.38
C HIS A 34 -4.93 -5.63 -13.76
N VAL A 35 -4.34 -6.64 -14.41
CA VAL A 35 -2.92 -6.61 -14.85
C VAL A 35 -2.63 -5.41 -15.76
N THR A 36 -3.55 -5.02 -16.64
CA THR A 36 -3.40 -3.84 -17.50
C THR A 36 -3.50 -2.54 -16.70
N ASP A 37 -4.35 -2.50 -15.68
CA ASP A 37 -4.50 -1.35 -14.79
C ASP A 37 -3.27 -1.12 -13.91
N ILE A 38 -2.67 -2.21 -13.40
CA ILE A 38 -1.40 -2.18 -12.69
C ILE A 38 -0.33 -1.52 -13.55
N ARG A 39 -0.20 -1.94 -14.81
CA ARG A 39 0.78 -1.35 -15.72
C ARG A 39 0.48 0.13 -15.97
N ARG A 40 -0.78 0.48 -16.24
CA ARG A 40 -1.21 1.87 -16.46
C ARG A 40 -0.94 2.77 -15.25
N ALA A 41 -1.14 2.26 -14.03
CA ALA A 41 -0.83 2.99 -12.80
C ALA A 41 0.68 3.21 -12.62
N ALA A 42 1.50 2.22 -12.97
CA ALA A 42 2.96 2.34 -12.94
C ALA A 42 3.45 3.35 -14.00
N GLU A 43 2.92 3.28 -15.21
CA GLU A 43 3.24 4.24 -16.29
C GLU A 43 2.84 5.67 -15.89
N TYR A 44 1.70 5.85 -15.22
CA TYR A 44 1.29 7.15 -14.69
C TYR A 44 2.32 7.72 -13.71
N ALA A 45 2.87 6.91 -12.80
CA ALA A 45 3.89 7.34 -11.86
C ALA A 45 5.22 7.71 -12.56
N VAL A 46 5.64 6.93 -13.56
CA VAL A 46 6.80 7.28 -14.41
C VAL A 46 6.61 8.64 -15.08
N GLU A 47 5.42 8.93 -15.61
CA GLU A 47 5.15 10.22 -16.24
C GLU A 47 5.15 11.38 -15.22
N GLN A 48 4.72 11.16 -13.98
CA GLN A 48 4.87 12.16 -12.90
C GLN A 48 6.36 12.47 -12.63
N LEU A 49 7.20 11.44 -12.49
CA LEU A 49 8.64 11.60 -12.27
C LEU A 49 9.31 12.37 -13.42
N LYS A 50 8.97 12.03 -14.68
CA LYS A 50 9.47 12.75 -15.86
C LYS A 50 9.01 14.20 -15.85
N HIS A 51 7.75 14.46 -15.50
CA HIS A 51 7.21 15.82 -15.40
C HIS A 51 7.96 16.68 -14.38
N ILE A 52 8.35 16.07 -13.26
CA ILE A 52 9.16 16.73 -12.20
C ILE A 52 10.59 17.04 -12.68
N GLY A 53 11.09 16.35 -13.71
CA GLY A 53 12.43 16.57 -14.26
C GLY A 53 13.48 15.56 -13.80
N PHE A 54 13.06 14.37 -13.36
CA PHE A 54 13.97 13.25 -13.14
C PHE A 54 14.62 12.84 -14.47
N GLU A 55 15.95 12.72 -14.51
CA GLU A 55 16.69 12.39 -15.74
C GLU A 55 16.44 10.94 -16.19
N ARG A 56 16.20 10.07 -15.22
CA ARG A 56 15.86 8.69 -15.45
C ARG A 56 14.63 8.35 -14.64
N ALA A 57 13.58 8.00 -15.35
CA ALA A 57 12.32 7.51 -14.83
C ALA A 57 11.84 6.39 -15.76
N GLU A 58 11.77 5.16 -15.25
CA GLU A 58 11.49 3.98 -16.05
C GLU A 58 10.69 2.92 -15.29
N LEU A 59 10.10 2.01 -16.06
CA LEU A 59 9.56 0.77 -15.52
C LEU A 59 10.64 -0.30 -15.52
N ILE A 60 10.78 -0.98 -14.38
CA ILE A 60 11.61 -2.17 -14.27
C ILE A 60 10.68 -3.38 -14.28
N GLN A 61 10.70 -4.15 -15.37
CA GLN A 61 9.87 -5.35 -15.47
C GLN A 61 10.34 -6.39 -14.45
N THR A 62 9.40 -6.90 -13.64
CA THR A 62 9.65 -8.02 -12.73
C THR A 62 8.88 -9.27 -13.18
N MET A 63 9.01 -10.37 -12.43
CA MET A 63 8.20 -11.57 -12.64
C MET A 63 6.70 -11.35 -12.39
N ARG A 64 6.33 -10.29 -11.65
CA ARG A 64 4.94 -9.93 -11.35
C ARG A 64 4.66 -8.51 -11.85
N ASN A 65 4.38 -7.59 -10.95
CA ASN A 65 4.08 -6.19 -11.26
C ASN A 65 5.39 -5.43 -11.56
N PRO A 66 5.40 -4.50 -12.53
CA PRO A 66 6.59 -3.69 -12.78
C PRO A 66 6.95 -2.85 -11.54
N LEU A 67 8.21 -2.49 -11.37
CA LEU A 67 8.58 -1.43 -10.44
C LEU A 67 8.64 -0.11 -11.19
N VAL A 68 8.35 0.98 -10.50
CA VAL A 68 8.63 2.34 -10.96
C VAL A 68 9.97 2.75 -10.34
N TYR A 69 10.85 3.32 -11.15
CA TYR A 69 12.14 3.81 -10.69
C TYR A 69 12.42 5.20 -11.24
N GLY A 70 12.63 6.16 -10.35
CA GLY A 70 13.16 7.49 -10.64
C GLY A 70 14.47 7.79 -9.89
N GLU A 71 15.45 8.40 -10.57
CA GLU A 71 16.61 9.03 -9.93
C GLU A 71 16.82 10.51 -10.31
N TRP A 72 17.20 11.31 -9.32
CA TRP A 72 17.73 12.66 -9.47
C TRP A 72 18.99 12.80 -8.59
N LEU A 73 20.17 12.86 -9.21
CA LEU A 73 21.47 12.82 -8.50
C LEU A 73 22.32 14.09 -8.74
N LYS A 74 21.67 15.23 -9.02
CA LYS A 74 22.35 16.48 -9.40
C LYS A 74 22.88 17.31 -8.22
N ALA A 75 22.98 16.72 -7.04
CA ALA A 75 23.45 17.37 -5.83
C ALA A 75 24.74 16.72 -5.30
N PRO A 76 25.89 16.86 -6.00
CA PRO A 76 27.13 16.23 -5.59
C PRO A 76 27.55 16.68 -4.18
N GLY A 77 27.97 15.73 -3.34
CA GLY A 77 28.38 15.98 -1.96
C GLY A 77 27.20 16.25 -1.00
N LYS A 78 25.96 16.04 -1.44
CA LYS A 78 24.78 16.03 -0.56
C LYS A 78 24.32 14.60 -0.30
N PRO A 79 23.59 14.37 0.81
CA PRO A 79 23.01 13.08 1.07
C PRO A 79 22.01 12.65 -0.01
N THR A 80 21.96 11.35 -0.29
CA THR A 80 20.95 10.76 -1.16
C THR A 80 19.82 10.20 -0.31
N LEU A 81 18.58 10.62 -0.61
CA LEU A 81 17.37 10.11 0.04
C LEU A 81 16.66 9.14 -0.89
N LEU A 82 16.24 8.02 -0.33
CA LEU A 82 15.43 7.02 -0.99
C LEU A 82 13.98 7.11 -0.49
N ILE A 83 12.99 7.21 -1.38
CA ILE A 83 11.57 7.36 -0.98
C ILE A 83 10.75 6.13 -1.37
N TYR A 84 9.89 5.62 -0.52
CA TYR A 84 9.04 4.48 -0.87
C TYR A 84 7.57 4.85 -0.91
N GLY A 85 6.87 4.24 -1.87
CA GLY A 85 5.42 4.14 -1.91
C GLY A 85 5.02 2.97 -2.81
N HIS A 86 3.73 2.67 -2.83
CA HIS A 86 3.16 1.68 -3.74
C HIS A 86 1.92 2.22 -4.47
N TYR A 87 1.62 1.61 -5.62
CA TYR A 87 0.60 2.10 -6.53
C TYR A 87 -0.51 1.07 -6.80
N ASP A 88 -0.34 -0.17 -6.33
CA ASP A 88 -1.42 -1.15 -6.28
C ASP A 88 -2.33 -0.89 -5.08
N VAL A 89 -3.55 -1.39 -5.16
CA VAL A 89 -4.60 -1.13 -4.17
C VAL A 89 -5.35 -2.41 -3.85
N GLN A 90 -6.01 -2.43 -2.69
CA GLN A 90 -6.83 -3.57 -2.25
C GLN A 90 -8.12 -3.71 -3.09
N PRO A 91 -8.71 -4.93 -3.16
CA PRO A 91 -10.07 -5.15 -3.65
C PRO A 91 -11.12 -4.25 -3.00
N VAL A 92 -12.26 -4.13 -3.66
CA VAL A 92 -13.31 -3.17 -3.29
C VAL A 92 -14.60 -3.84 -2.81
N ASP A 93 -14.66 -5.17 -2.84
CA ASP A 93 -15.83 -5.91 -2.38
C ASP A 93 -16.06 -5.77 -0.87
N PRO A 94 -17.33 -5.68 -0.43
CA PRO A 94 -18.55 -5.58 -1.24
C PRO A 94 -18.76 -4.17 -1.83
N VAL A 95 -18.96 -4.09 -3.17
CA VAL A 95 -19.10 -2.82 -3.89
C VAL A 95 -20.35 -2.03 -3.47
N GLU A 96 -21.43 -2.72 -3.10
CA GLU A 96 -22.70 -2.13 -2.70
C GLU A 96 -22.64 -1.34 -1.38
N LEU A 97 -21.61 -1.56 -0.56
CA LEU A 97 -21.41 -0.79 0.67
C LEU A 97 -20.71 0.56 0.42
N TRP A 98 -20.29 0.83 -0.80
CA TRP A 98 -19.71 2.12 -1.17
C TRP A 98 -20.78 3.15 -1.46
N ASN A 99 -20.68 4.32 -0.81
CA ASN A 99 -21.57 5.45 -1.09
C ASN A 99 -21.33 6.11 -2.46
N THR A 100 -20.13 5.93 -3.02
CA THR A 100 -19.71 6.43 -4.34
C THR A 100 -18.83 5.37 -5.00
N PRO A 101 -18.83 5.23 -6.34
CA PRO A 101 -18.06 4.16 -6.99
C PRO A 101 -16.59 4.17 -6.55
N PRO A 102 -15.98 3.01 -6.25
CA PRO A 102 -14.68 2.94 -5.56
C PRO A 102 -13.52 3.63 -6.29
N PHE A 103 -13.62 3.79 -7.62
CA PHE A 103 -12.61 4.42 -8.46
C PHE A 103 -13.12 5.72 -9.11
N GLU A 104 -14.17 6.33 -8.55
CA GLU A 104 -14.63 7.67 -8.90
C GLU A 104 -14.30 8.64 -7.74
N PRO A 105 -13.17 9.37 -7.82
CA PRO A 105 -12.72 10.23 -6.73
C PRO A 105 -13.75 11.32 -6.43
N THR A 106 -14.38 11.22 -5.25
CA THR A 106 -15.50 12.09 -4.89
C THR A 106 -15.17 12.88 -3.63
N ILE A 107 -15.29 14.20 -3.71
CA ILE A 107 -15.12 15.09 -2.57
C ILE A 107 -16.44 15.14 -1.78
N ARG A 108 -16.38 14.90 -0.47
CA ARG A 108 -17.51 15.14 0.44
C ARG A 108 -17.01 15.86 1.68
N GLY A 109 -17.38 17.13 1.82
CA GLY A 109 -16.73 18.03 2.79
C GLY A 109 -15.27 18.21 2.42
N ASP A 110 -14.39 18.09 3.41
CA ASP A 110 -12.94 18.26 3.22
C ASP A 110 -12.22 16.96 2.79
N ASN A 111 -12.97 15.87 2.60
CA ASN A 111 -12.41 14.54 2.35
C ASN A 111 -12.58 14.11 0.90
N LEU A 112 -11.51 13.55 0.32
CA LEU A 112 -11.54 12.85 -0.96
C LEU A 112 -11.74 11.35 -0.73
N TYR A 113 -12.84 10.79 -1.23
CA TYR A 113 -13.14 9.37 -1.10
C TYR A 113 -12.87 8.64 -2.43
N CYS A 114 -11.96 7.67 -2.36
CA CYS A 114 -11.63 6.75 -3.46
C CYS A 114 -10.77 5.61 -2.91
N ARG A 115 -10.86 4.41 -3.49
CA ARG A 115 -9.89 3.33 -3.23
C ARG A 115 -8.49 3.81 -3.65
N GLY A 116 -7.53 3.69 -2.74
CA GLY A 116 -6.15 4.13 -2.95
C GLY A 116 -5.86 5.56 -2.47
N ALA A 117 -6.86 6.33 -2.05
CA ALA A 117 -6.68 7.73 -1.66
C ALA A 117 -5.77 7.93 -0.44
N CYS A 118 -5.70 6.93 0.46
CA CYS A 118 -4.85 6.96 1.67
C CYS A 118 -3.95 5.72 1.78
N ASP A 119 -3.89 4.86 0.76
CA ASP A 119 -3.15 3.59 0.80
C ASP A 119 -2.96 3.10 -0.65
N ASP A 120 -1.93 3.56 -1.37
CA ASP A 120 -0.93 4.58 -0.95
C ASP A 120 -0.71 5.67 -2.03
N LYS A 121 -1.62 5.74 -3.02
CA LYS A 121 -1.52 6.71 -4.13
C LYS A 121 -1.58 8.16 -3.64
N GLY A 122 -2.34 8.45 -2.58
CA GLY A 122 -2.42 9.79 -1.99
C GLY A 122 -1.07 10.27 -1.48
N GLN A 123 -0.41 9.45 -0.67
CA GLN A 123 0.86 9.82 -0.05
C GLN A 123 2.01 9.80 -1.05
N THR A 124 2.02 8.84 -1.97
CA THR A 124 3.00 8.83 -3.06
C THR A 124 2.84 10.08 -3.94
N MET A 125 1.61 10.51 -4.25
CA MET A 125 1.38 11.77 -4.96
C MET A 125 1.82 12.99 -4.15
N LEU A 126 1.61 12.99 -2.84
CA LEU A 126 2.10 14.07 -1.96
C LEU A 126 3.62 14.20 -2.06
N VAL A 127 4.35 13.07 -2.06
CA VAL A 127 5.79 13.06 -2.32
C VAL A 127 6.06 13.69 -3.68
N PHE A 128 5.48 13.17 -4.78
CA PHE A 128 5.69 13.74 -6.12
C PHE A 128 5.49 15.25 -6.17
N LYS A 129 4.43 15.78 -5.53
CA LYS A 129 4.15 17.22 -5.54
C LYS A 129 5.07 18.02 -4.62
N ALA A 130 5.55 17.43 -3.53
CA ALA A 130 6.62 18.03 -2.73
C ALA A 130 7.92 18.13 -3.54
N LEU A 131 8.33 17.05 -4.23
CA LEU A 131 9.51 17.06 -5.09
C LEU A 131 9.37 18.04 -6.26
N GLU A 132 8.18 18.11 -6.87
CA GLU A 132 7.83 19.08 -7.92
C GLU A 132 7.98 20.52 -7.42
N SER A 133 7.50 20.78 -6.21
CA SER A 133 7.54 22.12 -5.60
C SER A 133 8.94 22.50 -5.09
N LEU A 134 9.79 21.51 -4.81
CA LEU A 134 11.15 21.67 -4.26
C LEU A 134 12.28 21.56 -5.32
N GLU A 135 11.99 20.99 -6.50
CA GLU A 135 12.97 20.53 -7.51
C GLU A 135 14.10 19.62 -6.96
N ALA A 136 13.75 18.46 -6.39
CA ALA A 136 14.64 17.29 -6.22
C ALA A 136 13.86 16.12 -5.62
N GLY A 137 14.13 14.87 -6.00
CA GLY A 137 13.44 13.71 -5.41
C GLY A 137 14.16 12.36 -5.40
N GLY A 138 13.50 11.31 -4.87
CA GLY A 138 14.06 9.96 -4.69
C GLY A 138 13.00 8.84 -4.62
N GLU A 139 13.41 7.55 -4.75
CA GLU A 139 12.55 6.33 -4.75
C GLU A 139 13.25 5.02 -4.23
N SER A 140 12.54 3.90 -3.90
CA SER A 140 12.84 2.67 -3.06
C SER A 140 12.48 1.28 -3.70
N ILE A 141 12.73 0.05 -3.17
CA ILE A 141 13.96 -0.63 -2.65
C ILE A 141 13.86 -2.18 -2.63
N GLU A 142 12.82 -2.86 -2.15
CA GLU A 142 13.02 -4.20 -1.52
C GLU A 142 13.70 -5.33 -2.35
N HIS A 143 13.21 -5.68 -3.54
CA HIS A 143 13.84 -6.73 -4.39
C HIS A 143 14.99 -6.19 -5.25
N TYR A 144 14.99 -4.88 -5.48
CA TYR A 144 16.04 -4.18 -6.20
C TYR A 144 17.29 -4.01 -5.32
N VAL A 145 17.16 -3.85 -4.00
CA VAL A 145 18.26 -3.79 -3.01
C VAL A 145 19.11 -5.03 -3.07
N SER A 146 18.49 -6.21 -3.05
CA SER A 146 19.25 -7.46 -3.04
C SER A 146 19.99 -7.70 -4.35
N THR A 147 19.52 -7.09 -5.45
CA THR A 147 19.98 -7.39 -6.81
C THR A 147 20.92 -6.32 -7.38
N TYR A 148 20.72 -5.06 -7.01
CA TYR A 148 21.48 -3.89 -7.48
C TYR A 148 21.80 -2.92 -6.33
N PRO A 149 22.45 -3.37 -5.24
CA PRO A 149 22.70 -2.53 -4.06
C PRO A 149 23.52 -1.27 -4.37
N GLU A 150 24.41 -1.34 -5.37
CA GLU A 150 25.22 -0.18 -5.80
C GLU A 150 24.39 0.95 -6.40
N ARG A 151 23.21 0.65 -6.95
CA ARG A 151 22.31 1.64 -7.56
C ARG A 151 21.36 2.29 -6.55
N LEU A 152 21.40 1.88 -5.29
CA LEU A 152 20.50 2.33 -4.21
C LEU A 152 21.27 2.91 -3.01
N GLN A 153 22.52 3.33 -3.23
CA GLN A 153 23.30 3.97 -2.18
C GLN A 153 22.60 5.26 -1.75
N CYS A 154 22.19 5.28 -0.49
CA CYS A 154 21.51 6.40 0.15
C CYS A 154 21.97 6.51 1.59
N ASP A 155 21.88 7.72 2.14
CA ASP A 155 22.21 8.00 3.54
C ASP A 155 21.00 7.75 4.45
N ALA A 156 19.79 7.81 3.90
CA ALA A 156 18.54 7.54 4.61
C ALA A 156 17.42 7.06 3.65
N ALA A 157 16.43 6.37 4.22
CA ALA A 157 15.18 6.01 3.55
C ALA A 157 14.00 6.70 4.23
N PHE A 158 13.07 7.23 3.44
CA PHE A 158 11.85 7.87 3.88
C PHE A 158 10.63 7.14 3.31
N VAL A 159 9.68 6.80 4.16
CA VAL A 159 8.45 6.09 3.77
C VAL A 159 7.27 6.86 4.32
N CYS A 160 6.31 7.19 3.44
CA CYS A 160 5.11 7.92 3.80
C CYS A 160 3.87 7.04 3.60
N ASP A 161 3.82 5.89 4.27
CA ASP A 161 2.77 4.88 4.08
C ASP A 161 2.17 4.45 5.43
N THR A 162 1.84 5.44 6.26
CA THR A 162 1.25 5.22 7.60
C THR A 162 0.25 6.30 7.94
N GLY A 163 -0.63 6.02 8.91
CA GLY A 163 -1.65 6.96 9.37
C GLY A 163 -1.21 7.78 10.60
N MET A 164 -1.95 8.86 10.85
CA MET A 164 -1.88 9.60 12.11
C MET A 164 -2.76 8.93 13.18
N PRO A 165 -2.36 8.92 14.47
CA PRO A 165 -3.19 8.39 15.55
C PRO A 165 -4.48 9.19 15.77
N ALA A 166 -4.49 10.49 15.45
CA ALA A 166 -5.68 11.35 15.45
C ALA A 166 -5.49 12.51 14.47
N LYS A 167 -6.60 13.16 14.06
CA LYS A 167 -6.62 14.26 13.08
C LYS A 167 -5.62 15.38 13.40
N ASP A 168 -5.50 15.75 14.68
CA ASP A 168 -4.67 16.87 15.13
C ASP A 168 -3.34 16.44 15.75
N ILE A 169 -2.98 15.14 15.66
CA ILE A 169 -1.77 14.57 16.25
C ILE A 169 -0.92 13.95 15.14
N PRO A 170 0.04 14.68 14.56
CA PRO A 170 1.00 14.09 13.63
C PRO A 170 1.92 13.10 14.35
N ALA A 171 2.43 12.10 13.63
CA ALA A 171 3.31 11.08 14.19
C ALA A 171 4.49 10.78 13.26
N LEU A 172 5.65 10.51 13.87
CA LEU A 172 6.78 9.85 13.22
C LEU A 172 6.77 8.38 13.63
N ILE A 173 6.47 7.50 12.68
CA ILE A 173 6.39 6.07 12.93
C ILE A 173 7.79 5.45 12.75
N TYR A 174 8.36 4.95 13.85
CA TYR A 174 9.69 4.34 13.85
C TYR A 174 9.67 2.80 13.95
N GLY A 175 8.48 2.20 13.93
CA GLY A 175 8.31 0.75 14.00
C GLY A 175 6.94 0.30 13.48
N LEU A 176 6.95 -0.80 12.74
CA LEU A 176 5.75 -1.49 12.25
C LEU A 176 5.77 -2.94 12.74
N ARG A 177 4.59 -3.55 12.88
CA ARG A 177 4.49 -4.99 13.13
C ARG A 177 4.78 -5.74 11.83
N GLY A 178 5.46 -6.88 11.94
CA GLY A 178 5.47 -7.85 10.85
C GLY A 178 4.09 -8.49 10.66
N ILE A 179 3.87 -9.07 9.49
CA ILE A 179 2.64 -9.79 9.15
C ILE A 179 2.97 -11.16 8.57
N ILE A 180 2.21 -12.18 8.98
CA ILE A 180 2.25 -13.52 8.38
C ILE A 180 0.83 -13.82 7.92
N TYR A 181 0.66 -14.00 6.61
CA TYR A 181 -0.56 -14.52 6.03
C TYR A 181 -0.40 -16.02 5.73
N THR A 182 -1.47 -16.78 5.96
CA THR A 182 -1.54 -18.20 5.64
C THR A 182 -2.95 -18.55 5.19
N GLU A 183 -3.08 -19.66 4.48
CA GLU A 183 -4.34 -20.21 4.00
C GLU A 183 -4.59 -21.56 4.68
N VAL A 184 -5.79 -21.74 5.22
CA VAL A 184 -6.23 -23.01 5.79
C VAL A 184 -7.29 -23.60 4.89
N GLU A 185 -6.90 -24.64 4.14
CA GLU A 185 -7.82 -25.35 3.26
C GLU A 185 -8.38 -26.61 3.95
N VAL A 186 -9.71 -26.70 4.04
CA VAL A 186 -10.40 -27.88 4.57
C VAL A 186 -11.24 -28.50 3.47
N ARG A 187 -10.93 -29.74 3.09
CA ARG A 187 -11.67 -30.50 2.07
C ARG A 187 -12.43 -31.66 2.70
N GLY A 188 -13.69 -31.83 2.29
CA GLY A 188 -14.56 -32.92 2.72
C GLY A 188 -14.88 -33.87 1.57
N ALA A 189 -16.17 -34.00 1.26
CA ALA A 189 -16.62 -34.82 0.14
C ALA A 189 -16.05 -34.31 -1.20
N LYS A 190 -15.97 -35.20 -2.20
CA LYS A 190 -15.48 -34.87 -3.55
C LYS A 190 -16.38 -33.89 -4.33
N ARG A 191 -17.58 -33.62 -3.81
CA ARG A 191 -18.60 -32.72 -4.37
C ARG A 191 -19.47 -32.19 -3.23
N ASP A 192 -20.19 -31.11 -3.48
CA ASP A 192 -21.19 -30.61 -2.55
C ASP A 192 -22.31 -31.64 -2.33
N LEU A 193 -22.80 -31.72 -1.09
CA LEU A 193 -23.80 -32.69 -0.65
C LEU A 193 -25.08 -31.97 -0.21
N HIS A 194 -26.23 -32.61 -0.45
CA HIS A 194 -27.51 -32.10 0.01
C HIS A 194 -27.61 -32.14 1.55
N SER A 195 -27.75 -30.97 2.19
CA SER A 195 -27.62 -30.84 3.64
C SER A 195 -28.69 -31.60 4.44
N GLY A 196 -29.89 -31.81 3.89
CA GLY A 196 -30.94 -32.60 4.55
C GLY A 196 -30.73 -34.12 4.48
N GLU A 197 -30.05 -34.60 3.44
CA GLU A 197 -29.81 -36.04 3.24
C GLU A 197 -28.55 -36.50 3.97
N PHE A 198 -27.52 -35.66 3.98
CA PHE A 198 -26.21 -35.98 4.54
C PHE A 198 -25.93 -35.24 5.87
N GLY A 199 -26.87 -34.42 6.33
CA GLY A 199 -26.77 -33.65 7.57
C GLY A 199 -26.60 -34.56 8.78
N GLY A 200 -25.51 -34.35 9.53
CA GLY A 200 -25.17 -35.17 10.70
C GLY A 200 -24.52 -36.52 10.37
N VAL A 201 -24.38 -36.89 9.09
CA VAL A 201 -23.73 -38.14 8.67
C VAL A 201 -22.38 -37.85 8.01
N ALA A 202 -22.33 -36.94 7.04
CA ALA A 202 -21.10 -36.58 6.35
C ALA A 202 -20.32 -35.52 7.14
N PRO A 203 -18.99 -35.64 7.27
CA PRO A 203 -18.16 -34.56 7.80
C PRO A 203 -18.34 -33.28 7.00
N ASN A 204 -18.64 -32.18 7.69
CA ASN A 204 -18.82 -30.87 7.08
C ASN A 204 -17.51 -30.06 7.21
N PRO A 205 -16.82 -29.74 6.10
CA PRO A 205 -15.61 -28.91 6.11
C PRO A 205 -15.78 -27.57 6.83
N LEU A 206 -16.97 -26.96 6.76
CA LEU A 206 -17.25 -25.69 7.41
C LEU A 206 -17.23 -25.82 8.94
N HIS A 207 -17.69 -26.94 9.50
CA HIS A 207 -17.61 -27.18 10.93
C HIS A 207 -16.16 -27.35 11.38
N SER A 208 -15.38 -28.13 10.64
CA SER A 208 -13.94 -28.31 10.93
C SER A 208 -13.18 -26.98 10.82
N LEU A 209 -13.46 -26.17 9.79
CA LEU A 209 -12.85 -24.85 9.64
C LEU A 209 -13.22 -23.91 10.80
N ALA A 210 -14.49 -23.91 11.22
CA ALA A 210 -14.92 -23.12 12.38
C ALA A 210 -14.19 -23.53 13.68
N ILE A 211 -14.01 -24.84 13.90
CA ILE A 211 -13.23 -25.35 15.04
C ILE A 211 -11.77 -24.90 14.97
N ILE A 212 -11.14 -24.99 13.79
CA ILE A 212 -9.75 -24.56 13.61
C ILE A 212 -9.62 -23.05 13.89
N ILE A 213 -10.47 -22.21 13.28
CA ILE A 213 -10.43 -20.75 13.45
C ILE A 213 -10.66 -20.37 14.91
N ALA A 214 -11.67 -20.96 15.57
CA ALA A 214 -11.95 -20.71 16.98
C ALA A 214 -10.81 -21.17 17.90
N GLY A 215 -10.04 -22.18 17.50
CA GLY A 215 -8.87 -22.65 18.22
C GLY A 215 -7.63 -21.76 18.07
N LEU A 216 -7.59 -20.80 17.13
CA LEU A 216 -6.43 -19.94 16.92
C LEU A 216 -6.36 -18.77 17.89
N LYS A 217 -7.50 -18.25 18.35
CA LYS A 217 -7.59 -17.05 19.18
C LYS A 217 -8.83 -17.06 20.06
N ASP A 218 -8.67 -16.76 21.35
CA ASP A 218 -9.80 -16.69 22.29
C ASP A 218 -10.54 -15.34 22.26
N ALA A 219 -11.57 -15.21 23.09
CA ALA A 219 -12.43 -14.03 23.18
C ALA A 219 -11.70 -12.81 23.77
N GLU A 220 -10.70 -13.04 24.61
CA GLU A 220 -9.83 -12.03 25.22
C GLU A 220 -8.74 -11.57 24.25
N GLY A 221 -8.55 -12.30 23.15
CA GLY A 221 -7.67 -11.98 22.05
C GLY A 221 -6.27 -12.61 22.15
N HIS A 222 -6.07 -13.57 23.03
CA HIS A 222 -4.86 -14.36 23.13
C HIS A 222 -4.80 -15.39 22.00
N ILE A 223 -3.62 -15.53 21.39
CA ILE A 223 -3.39 -16.39 20.22
C ILE A 223 -2.81 -17.73 20.70
N HIS A 224 -3.48 -18.85 20.42
CA HIS A 224 -3.11 -20.17 20.95
C HIS A 224 -2.01 -20.90 20.17
N ILE A 225 -1.35 -20.25 19.21
CA ILE A 225 -0.27 -20.87 18.43
C ILE A 225 0.91 -21.18 19.38
N PRO A 226 1.29 -22.46 19.56
CA PRO A 226 2.36 -22.83 20.48
C PRO A 226 3.69 -22.16 20.12
N GLY A 227 4.38 -21.64 21.13
CA GLY A 227 5.68 -20.98 20.98
C GLY A 227 5.64 -19.57 20.38
N LEU A 228 4.46 -19.04 20.03
CA LEU A 228 4.34 -17.69 19.46
C LEU A 228 4.91 -16.62 20.39
N TYR A 229 4.65 -16.74 21.70
CA TYR A 229 5.05 -15.76 22.68
C TYR A 229 6.49 -15.91 23.18
N ASP A 230 7.18 -17.01 22.87
CA ASP A 230 8.52 -17.32 23.39
C ASP A 230 9.56 -16.26 23.01
N LYS A 231 9.36 -15.61 21.85
CA LYS A 231 10.25 -14.57 21.31
C LYS A 231 9.69 -13.16 21.44
N VAL A 232 8.50 -13.00 22.04
CA VAL A 232 7.90 -11.67 22.24
C VAL A 232 8.68 -10.95 23.34
N ARG A 233 9.28 -9.82 22.99
CA ARG A 233 9.96 -8.96 23.97
C ARG A 233 8.92 -8.42 24.94
N LYS A 234 9.21 -8.52 26.24
CA LYS A 234 8.36 -7.93 27.27
C LYS A 234 8.51 -6.41 27.23
N PRO A 235 7.43 -5.66 27.52
CA PRO A 235 7.53 -4.22 27.66
C PRO A 235 8.52 -3.87 28.78
N THR A 236 9.27 -2.79 28.55
CA THR A 236 10.12 -2.18 29.57
C THR A 236 9.26 -1.41 30.58
N ALA A 237 9.86 -0.88 31.65
CA ALA A 237 9.11 -0.07 32.62
C ALA A 237 8.69 1.31 32.08
N GLU A 238 9.31 1.76 30.97
CA GLU A 238 9.04 3.03 30.31
C GLU A 238 7.92 2.93 29.26
N GLU A 239 7.54 1.71 28.88
CA GLU A 239 6.49 1.36 27.89
C GLU A 239 5.20 0.91 28.58
#